data_AF-A0A8T4SPN1-F1
#
_entry.id   AF-A0A8T4SPN1-F1
#
_cell.length_a   1.000
_cell.length_b   1.000
_cell.length_c   1.000
_cell.angle_alpha   90.00
_cell.angle_beta   90.00
_cell.angle_gamma   90.00
#
_symmetry.space_group_name_H-M   'P 1'
#
loop_
_entity.id
_entity.type
_entity.pdbx_description
1 polymer ?
#
loop_
_entity_poly.entity_id
_entity_poly.type
_entity_poly.pdbx_seq_one_letter_code
_entity_poly.pdbx_strand_id
1 'polypeptide(L)'
;MADDDVIKQNLQMKLRVSEEANKAISGDLGTFVKNGKLYIHPDTYEPLIKAGLYREHGTVLEFISSLQTFPTFIAQTLGWESPEQANQAYLLLADQLTGYFPEDILHFKPTKRGYGARDPNEN
;
A
#
# COMPACT_ATOMS: atom_id res chain seq x y z
N MET A 1 -23.62 -13.93 5.26
CA MET A 1 -23.68 -12.46 5.21
C MET A 1 -22.64 -11.99 6.21
N ALA A 2 -21.49 -11.50 5.74
CA ALA A 2 -20.58 -10.79 6.63
C ALA A 2 -21.22 -9.44 6.91
N ASP A 3 -21.34 -9.07 8.19
CA ASP A 3 -22.01 -7.83 8.61
C ASP A 3 -21.37 -6.60 7.95
N ASP A 4 -22.19 -5.77 7.29
CA ASP A 4 -21.76 -4.51 6.66
C ASP A 4 -20.95 -3.61 7.62
N ASP A 5 -21.16 -3.74 8.93
CA ASP A 5 -20.40 -3.03 9.96
C ASP A 5 -18.95 -3.53 10.11
N VAL A 6 -18.67 -4.81 9.89
CA VAL A 6 -17.30 -5.35 9.90
C VAL A 6 -16.51 -4.79 8.71
N ILE A 7 -17.15 -4.74 7.54
CA ILE A 7 -16.55 -4.17 6.33
C ILE A 7 -16.28 -2.67 6.55
N LYS A 8 -17.25 -1.90 7.07
CA LYS A 8 -17.06 -0.47 7.37
C LYS A 8 -15.95 -0.19 8.38
N GLN A 9 -15.80 -1.03 9.40
CA GLN A 9 -14.69 -0.90 10.36
C GLN A 9 -13.33 -1.21 9.73
N ASN A 10 -13.26 -2.23 8.88
CA ASN A 10 -12.02 -2.60 8.20
C ASN A 10 -11.60 -1.57 7.14
N LEU A 11 -12.55 -0.90 6.47
CA LEU A 11 -12.26 0.23 5.57
C LEU A 11 -11.53 1.40 6.25
N GLN A 12 -11.64 1.52 7.59
CA GLN A 12 -10.93 2.52 8.39
C GLN A 12 -9.69 1.98 9.09
N MET A 13 -9.27 0.76 8.77
CA MET A 13 -8.06 0.16 9.32
C MET A 13 -6.85 1.08 9.02
N LYS A 14 -6.18 1.48 10.10
CA LYS A 14 -5.02 2.38 10.04
C LYS A 14 -3.73 1.57 10.06
N LEU A 15 -2.76 2.02 9.28
CA LEU A 15 -1.40 1.54 9.34
C LEU A 15 -0.77 1.99 10.67
N ARG A 16 -0.07 1.07 11.35
CA ARG A 16 0.62 1.32 12.63
C ARG A 16 2.11 1.09 12.47
N VAL A 17 2.90 2.02 12.97
CA VAL A 17 4.36 1.91 12.95
C VAL A 17 4.81 1.21 14.24
N SER A 18 5.62 0.17 14.13
CA SER A 18 6.15 -0.58 15.27
C SER A 18 7.47 -1.26 14.92
N GLU A 19 8.43 -1.26 15.85
CA GLU A 19 9.67 -2.03 15.75
C GLU A 19 9.45 -3.54 15.88
N GLU A 20 8.24 -3.99 16.27
CA GLU A 20 7.86 -5.41 16.24
C GLU A 20 7.74 -5.95 14.80
N ALA A 21 7.56 -5.08 13.81
CA ALA A 21 7.47 -5.48 12.40
C ALA A 21 8.87 -5.74 11.84
N ASN A 22 8.97 -6.56 10.80
CA ASN A 22 10.26 -6.78 10.16
C ASN A 22 10.58 -5.60 9.23
N LYS A 23 11.87 -5.31 9.05
CA LYS A 23 12.32 -4.38 8.02
C LYS A 23 11.96 -4.94 6.65
N ALA A 24 11.64 -4.06 5.72
CA ALA A 24 11.38 -4.45 4.35
C ALA A 24 12.61 -5.13 3.74
N ILE A 25 12.36 -6.20 2.99
CA ILE A 25 13.33 -6.89 2.13
C ILE A 25 12.78 -6.89 0.71
N SER A 26 13.62 -7.12 -0.30
CA SER A 26 13.13 -7.14 -1.69
C SER A 26 11.94 -8.08 -1.86
N GLY A 27 10.80 -7.52 -2.25
CA GLY A 27 9.57 -8.28 -2.48
C GLY A 27 8.67 -8.44 -1.25
N ASP A 28 9.04 -7.91 -0.08
CA ASP A 28 8.24 -7.99 1.16
C ASP A 28 8.39 -6.70 2.00
N LEU A 29 7.26 -6.12 2.40
CA LEU A 29 7.23 -4.92 3.23
C LEU A 29 7.54 -5.19 4.71
N GLY A 30 7.63 -6.46 5.11
CA GLY A 30 7.82 -6.88 6.50
C GLY A 30 6.59 -6.62 7.37
N THR A 31 5.42 -6.48 6.75
CA THR A 31 4.16 -6.16 7.43
C THR A 31 3.52 -7.38 8.07
N PHE A 32 2.74 -7.15 9.13
CA PHE A 32 1.89 -8.18 9.72
C PHE A 32 0.60 -7.58 10.28
N VAL A 33 -0.44 -8.41 10.39
CA VAL A 33 -1.72 -8.00 10.99
C VAL A 33 -1.86 -8.59 12.39
N LYS A 34 -2.22 -7.76 13.37
CA LYS A 34 -2.49 -8.19 14.76
C LYS A 34 -3.62 -7.34 15.33
N ASN A 35 -4.60 -7.97 15.96
CA ASN A 35 -5.77 -7.29 16.55
C ASN A 35 -6.49 -6.34 15.56
N GLY A 36 -6.64 -6.75 14.30
CA GLY A 36 -7.28 -5.94 13.25
C GLY A 36 -6.52 -4.67 12.87
N LYS A 37 -5.20 -4.62 13.09
CA LYS A 37 -4.33 -3.50 12.70
C LYS A 37 -3.13 -4.02 11.90
N LEU A 38 -2.76 -3.29 10.86
CA LEU A 38 -1.59 -3.59 10.03
C LEU A 38 -0.39 -2.86 10.61
N TYR A 39 0.68 -3.60 10.87
CA TYR A 39 1.92 -3.08 11.42
C TYR A 39 3.00 -3.05 10.36
N ILE A 40 3.80 -1.98 10.37
CA ILE A 40 4.94 -1.77 9.48
C ILE A 40 6.13 -1.24 10.28
N HIS A 41 7.34 -1.62 9.89
CA HIS A 41 8.55 -1.16 10.57
C HIS A 41 8.83 0.33 10.26
N PRO A 42 9.31 1.14 11.22
CA PRO A 42 9.65 2.54 10.99
C PRO A 42 10.63 2.75 9.82
N ASP A 43 11.67 1.91 9.72
CA ASP A 43 12.63 1.98 8.59
C ASP A 43 11.99 1.76 7.21
N THR A 44 10.86 1.06 7.13
CA THR A 44 10.10 0.92 5.88
C THR A 44 9.16 2.10 5.70
N TYR A 45 8.52 2.55 6.78
CA TYR A 45 7.48 3.56 6.75
C TYR A 45 8.01 4.98 6.50
N GLU A 46 9.08 5.39 7.18
CA GLU A 46 9.59 6.75 7.11
C GLU A 46 10.05 7.17 5.71
N PRO A 47 10.79 6.34 4.94
CA PRO A 47 11.19 6.70 3.58
C PRO A 47 9.97 6.93 2.68
N LEU A 48 8.92 6.14 2.83
CA LEU A 48 7.70 6.24 2.02
C LEU A 48 6.92 7.53 2.33
N ILE A 49 6.86 7.93 3.61
CA ILE A 49 6.29 9.24 4.00
C ILE A 49 7.13 10.39 3.45
N LYS A 50 8.46 10.34 3.63
CA LYS A 50 9.39 11.38 3.18
C LYS A 50 9.35 11.56 1.66
N ALA A 51 9.11 10.49 0.91
CA ALA A 51 8.93 10.51 -0.54
C ALA A 51 7.56 11.04 -0.99
N GLY A 52 6.63 11.33 -0.07
CA GLY A 52 5.27 11.76 -0.39
C GLY A 52 4.38 10.67 -0.99
N LEU A 53 4.82 9.41 -0.91
CA LEU A 53 4.08 8.23 -1.40
C LEU A 53 2.89 7.88 -0.52
N TYR A 54 2.92 8.30 0.74
CA TYR A 54 1.88 8.05 1.71
C TYR A 54 1.77 9.22 2.68
N ARG A 55 0.56 9.46 3.19
CA ARG A 55 0.32 10.51 4.18
C ARG A 55 0.57 9.98 5.58
N GLU A 56 1.06 10.84 6.47
CA GLU A 56 1.12 10.49 7.89
C GLU A 56 -0.28 10.13 8.38
N HIS A 57 -0.40 8.94 8.98
CA HIS A 57 -1.68 8.37 9.45
C HIS A 57 -2.69 8.01 8.36
N GLY A 58 -2.25 7.72 7.14
CA GLY A 58 -3.12 7.18 6.11
C GLY A 58 -3.80 5.86 6.50
N THR A 59 -4.73 5.44 5.65
CA THR A 59 -5.42 4.15 5.74
C THR A 59 -4.66 3.03 5.04
N VAL A 60 -4.92 1.77 5.40
CA VAL A 60 -4.34 0.62 4.69
C VAL A 60 -4.69 0.65 3.20
N LEU A 61 -5.87 1.13 2.82
CA LEU A 61 -6.28 1.25 1.42
C LEU A 61 -5.47 2.27 0.64
N GLU A 62 -5.18 3.43 1.23
CA GLU A 62 -4.29 4.42 0.61
C GLU A 62 -2.90 3.81 0.39
N PHE A 63 -2.44 2.95 1.31
CA PHE A 63 -1.14 2.32 1.21
C PHE A 63 -1.09 1.30 0.07
N ILE A 64 -2.12 0.45 -0.04
CA ILE A 64 -2.31 -0.47 -1.16
C ILE A 64 -2.41 0.29 -2.48
N SER A 65 -3.19 1.38 -2.51
CA SER A 65 -3.36 2.20 -3.70
C SER A 65 -2.03 2.80 -4.16
N SER A 66 -1.17 3.26 -3.24
CA SER A 66 0.16 3.76 -3.56
C SER A 66 1.06 2.67 -4.15
N LEU A 67 1.03 1.46 -3.58
CA LEU A 67 1.76 0.29 -4.10
C LEU A 67 1.38 -0.05 -5.54
N GLN A 68 0.08 -0.03 -5.85
CA GLN A 68 -0.41 -0.32 -7.19
C GLN A 68 -0.16 0.81 -8.20
N THR A 69 -0.20 2.07 -7.73
CA THR A 69 -0.08 3.24 -8.61
C THR A 69 1.37 3.59 -8.92
N PHE A 70 2.27 3.42 -7.96
CA PHE A 70 3.66 3.88 -8.04
C PHE A 70 4.70 2.78 -7.69
N PRO A 71 4.62 1.58 -8.28
CA PRO A 71 5.51 0.46 -7.91
C PRO A 71 6.99 0.78 -8.14
N THR A 72 7.33 1.48 -9.23
CA THR A 72 8.72 1.91 -9.52
C THR A 72 9.26 2.86 -8.46
N PHE A 73 8.45 3.83 -8.02
CA PHE A 73 8.90 4.84 -7.07
C PHE A 73 9.04 4.25 -5.66
N ILE A 74 8.17 3.31 -5.29
CA ILE A 74 8.31 2.54 -4.04
C ILE A 74 9.55 1.68 -4.06
N ALA A 75 9.81 0.95 -5.15
CA ALA A 75 11.01 0.15 -5.28
C ALA A 75 12.27 1.02 -5.11
N GLN A 76 12.35 2.16 -5.80
CA GLN A 76 13.47 3.10 -5.65
C GLN A 76 13.61 3.65 -4.23
N THR A 77 12.49 4.00 -3.58
CA THR A 77 12.49 4.55 -2.22
C THR A 77 12.99 3.52 -1.19
N LEU A 78 12.67 2.24 -1.39
CA LEU A 78 13.10 1.15 -0.54
C LEU A 78 14.45 0.53 -0.96
N GLY A 79 15.10 1.07 -1.98
CA GLY A 79 16.37 0.56 -2.49
C GLY A 79 16.28 -0.80 -3.18
N TRP A 80 15.09 -1.15 -3.69
CA TRP A 80 14.84 -2.37 -4.43
C TRP A 80 15.30 -2.25 -5.89
N GLU A 81 15.72 -3.38 -6.46
CA GLU A 81 16.32 -3.46 -7.79
C GLU A 81 15.29 -3.30 -8.91
N SER A 82 14.04 -3.71 -8.68
CA SER A 82 13.03 -3.75 -9.74
C SER A 82 11.61 -3.41 -9.27
N PRO A 83 10.76 -2.82 -10.13
CA PRO A 83 9.35 -2.57 -9.82
C PRO A 83 8.55 -3.86 -9.55
N GLU A 84 8.98 -4.99 -10.10
CA GLU A 84 8.35 -6.30 -9.86
C GLU A 84 8.42 -6.71 -8.40
N GLN A 85 9.47 -6.31 -7.67
CA GLN A 85 9.58 -6.52 -6.23
C GLN A 85 8.48 -5.74 -5.48
N ALA A 86 8.15 -4.52 -5.92
CA ALA A 86 7.01 -3.79 -5.36
C ALA A 86 5.66 -4.44 -5.67
N ASN A 87 5.49 -5.00 -6.87
CA ASN A 87 4.30 -5.77 -7.20
C ASN A 87 4.18 -7.05 -6.36
N GLN A 88 5.28 -7.76 -6.13
CA GLN A 88 5.31 -8.93 -5.27
C GLN A 88 4.95 -8.57 -3.82
N ALA A 89 5.50 -7.48 -3.30
CA ALA A 89 5.21 -7.00 -1.97
C ALA A 89 3.74 -6.60 -1.81
N TYR A 90 3.14 -6.01 -2.84
CA TYR A 90 1.70 -5.78 -2.91
C TYR A 90 0.89 -7.08 -2.84
N LEU A 91 1.26 -8.11 -3.62
CA LEU A 91 0.53 -9.37 -3.63
C LEU A 91 0.57 -10.07 -2.27
N LEU A 92 1.73 -10.07 -1.60
CA LEU A 92 1.88 -10.59 -0.24
C LEU A 92 1.02 -9.79 0.76
N LEU A 93 1.03 -8.47 0.66
CA LEU A 93 0.19 -7.62 1.50
C LEU A 93 -1.31 -7.87 1.27
N ALA A 94 -1.73 -8.02 0.01
CA ALA A 94 -3.12 -8.32 -0.32
C ALA A 94 -3.56 -9.66 0.27
N ASP A 95 -2.72 -10.70 0.17
CA ASP A 95 -2.98 -12.02 0.74
C ASP A 95 -3.14 -11.97 2.28
N GLN A 96 -2.28 -11.21 2.97
CA GLN A 96 -2.41 -10.96 4.42
C GLN A 96 -3.73 -10.29 4.80
N LEU A 97 -4.37 -9.59 3.86
CA LEU A 97 -5.55 -8.76 4.07
C LEU A 97 -6.85 -9.39 3.56
N THR A 98 -6.82 -10.54 2.89
CA THR A 98 -8.00 -11.25 2.33
C THR A 98 -9.08 -11.57 3.37
N GLY A 99 -8.74 -11.65 4.66
CA GLY A 99 -9.70 -11.82 5.77
C GLY A 99 -10.28 -10.53 6.34
N TYR A 100 -9.76 -9.37 5.93
CA TYR A 100 -10.12 -8.06 6.46
C TYR A 100 -10.84 -7.21 5.42
N PHE A 101 -10.47 -7.33 4.15
CA PHE A 101 -11.05 -6.57 3.06
C PHE A 101 -11.64 -7.49 1.99
N PRO A 102 -12.75 -7.09 1.37
CA PRO A 102 -13.24 -7.74 0.15
C PRO A 102 -12.19 -7.77 -0.96
N GLU A 103 -12.11 -8.87 -1.72
CA GLU A 103 -11.13 -9.05 -2.81
C GLU A 103 -11.21 -7.97 -3.89
N ASP A 104 -12.42 -7.50 -4.21
CA ASP A 104 -12.66 -6.43 -5.18
C ASP A 104 -12.03 -5.09 -4.76
N ILE A 105 -11.87 -4.86 -3.46
CA ILE A 105 -11.19 -3.69 -2.91
C ILE A 105 -9.67 -3.89 -2.94
N LEU A 106 -9.17 -5.07 -2.55
CA LEU A 106 -7.73 -5.38 -2.51
C LEU A 106 -7.09 -5.41 -3.91
N HIS A 107 -7.86 -5.84 -4.91
CA HIS A 107 -7.42 -5.95 -6.30
C HIS A 107 -8.01 -4.86 -7.20
N PHE A 108 -8.57 -3.82 -6.61
CA PHE A 108 -9.03 -2.65 -7.35
C PHE A 108 -7.87 -2.10 -8.19
N LYS A 109 -8.11 -1.89 -9.48
CA LYS A 109 -7.15 -1.24 -10.36
C LYS A 109 -7.50 0.24 -10.41
N PRO A 110 -6.70 1.15 -9.83
CA PRO A 110 -6.96 2.57 -9.99
C PRO A 110 -7.02 2.92 -11.47
N THR A 111 -8.07 3.63 -11.88
CA THR A 111 -8.19 4.15 -13.25
C THR A 111 -6.91 4.93 -13.56
N LYS A 112 -6.11 4.42 -14.50
CA LYS A 112 -4.91 5.10 -14.98
C LYS A 112 -5.35 6.38 -15.69
N ARG A 113 -5.51 7.47 -14.96
CA ARG A 113 -5.61 8.80 -15.53
C ARG A 113 -4.21 9.15 -16.01
N GLY A 114 -3.95 8.91 -17.29
CA GLY A 114 -2.76 9.44 -17.93
C GLY A 114 -2.78 10.95 -17.78
N TYR A 115 -1.89 11.50 -16.94
CA TYR A 115 -1.54 12.91 -17.02
C TYR A 115 -0.71 13.07 -18.29
N GLY A 116 -1.38 13.03 -19.45
CA GLY A 116 -0.80 13.56 -20.66
C GLY A 116 -0.54 15.04 -20.41
N ALA A 117 0.69 15.49 -20.66
CA ALA A 117 0.93 16.91 -20.84
C ALA A 117 -0.15 17.43 -21.81
N ARG A 118 -0.83 18.52 -21.46
CA ARG A 118 -1.71 19.23 -22.39
C ARG A 118 -0.97 19.33 -23.73
N ASP A 119 -1.58 18.83 -24.80
CA ASP A 119 -1.01 19.01 -26.12
C ASP A 119 -0.96 20.53 -26.36
N PRO A 120 0.23 21.13 -26.59
CA PRO A 120 0.33 22.58 -26.78
C PRO A 120 -0.41 23.07 -28.05
N ASN A 121 -0.99 22.15 -28.84
CA ASN A 121 -1.79 22.46 -30.02
C ASN A 121 -3.32 22.37 -29.81
N GLU A 122 -3.81 22.16 -28.59
CA GLU A 122 -5.25 22.35 -28.31
C GLU A 122 -5.56 23.85 -28.24
N ASN A 123 -5.97 24.41 -29.38
CA ASN A 123 -6.46 25.78 -29.56
C ASN A 123 -7.91 25.74 -30.07
#